data_AF-A0A535EFA4-F1
#
_entry.id   AF-A0A535EFA4-F1
#
_cell.length_a   1.000
_cell.length_b   1.000
_cell.length_c   1.000
_cell.angle_alpha   90.00
_cell.angle_beta   90.00
_cell.angle_gamma   90.00
#
_symmetry.space_group_name_H-M   'P 1'
#
loop_
_entity.id
_entity.type
_entity.pdbx_description
1 polymer ?
#
loop_
_entity_poly.entity_id
_entity_poly.type
_entity_poly.pdbx_seq_one_letter_code
_entity_poly.pdbx_strand_id
1 'polypeptide(L)'
;MFFARYGAVTVLFARFVIGLRTWASVMAGMSHMPFWTFQLFSAVGGVAWAILIGTIGYTLGTNWGLVERLIGYLGIGGLAVVAAVIAGALLIRRSAART
;
A
#
# COMPACT_ATOMS: atom_id res chain seq x y z
N MET A 1 -4.01 21.15 -21.51
CA MET A 1 -5.49 21.17 -21.33
C MET A 1 -6.12 19.87 -20.81
N PHE A 2 -5.37 18.78 -20.56
CA PHE A 2 -5.93 17.52 -20.02
C PHE A 2 -6.07 17.50 -18.47
N PHE A 3 -5.25 18.30 -17.76
CA PHE A 3 -5.25 18.39 -16.29
C PHE A 3 -6.49 19.09 -15.70
N ALA A 4 -7.15 19.98 -16.45
CA ALA A 4 -8.32 20.73 -15.99
C ALA A 4 -9.59 19.86 -15.87
N ARG A 5 -9.65 18.71 -16.56
CA ARG A 5 -10.86 17.86 -16.59
C ARG A 5 -10.77 16.60 -15.71
N TYR A 6 -9.55 16.15 -15.36
CA TYR A 6 -9.36 14.89 -14.64
C TYR A 6 -8.61 15.00 -13.31
N GLY A 7 -8.02 16.16 -12.96
CA GLY A 7 -7.22 16.31 -11.73
C GLY A 7 -7.97 15.90 -10.44
N ALA A 8 -9.28 16.18 -10.37
CA ALA A 8 -10.14 15.77 -9.27
C ALA A 8 -10.29 14.23 -9.14
N VAL A 9 -10.43 13.53 -10.27
CA VAL A 9 -10.54 12.07 -10.31
C VAL A 9 -9.18 11.43 -9.98
N THR A 10 -8.08 12.04 -10.44
CA THR A 10 -6.73 11.58 -10.11
C THR A 10 -6.44 11.66 -8.61
N VAL A 11 -6.93 12.68 -7.90
CA VAL A 11 -6.81 12.78 -6.42
C VAL A 11 -7.61 11.68 -5.71
N LEU A 12 -8.77 11.29 -6.27
CA LEU A 12 -9.58 10.20 -5.74
C LEU A 12 -8.86 8.86 -5.88
N PHE A 13 -8.34 8.56 -7.07
CA PHE A 13 -7.58 7.33 -7.34
C PHE A 13 -6.19 7.32 -6.69
N ALA A 14 -5.59 8.49 -6.48
CA ALA A 14 -4.29 8.65 -5.82
C ALA A 14 -4.27 8.09 -4.40
N ARG A 15 -5.43 8.00 -3.73
CA ARG A 15 -5.54 7.39 -2.40
C ARG A 15 -5.47 5.87 -2.40
N PHE A 16 -5.75 5.21 -3.52
CA PHE A 16 -5.78 3.76 -3.64
C PHE A 16 -4.41 3.17 -4.03
N VAL A 17 -3.48 3.99 -4.51
CA VAL A 17 -2.12 3.56 -4.86
C VAL A 17 -1.15 4.02 -3.77
N ILE A 18 -0.54 3.07 -3.06
CA ILE A 18 0.50 3.32 -2.06
C ILE A 18 1.67 4.03 -2.75
N GLY A 19 1.80 5.33 -2.52
CA GLY A 19 2.74 6.22 -3.19
C GLY A 19 2.07 7.45 -3.78
N LEU A 20 0.94 7.30 -4.49
CA LEU A 20 0.25 8.48 -5.05
C LEU A 20 -0.35 9.39 -3.97
N ARG A 21 -0.67 8.89 -2.76
CA ARG A 21 -1.17 9.76 -1.67
C ARG A 21 -0.19 10.88 -1.31
N THR A 22 1.11 10.62 -1.39
CA THR A 22 2.18 11.61 -1.16
C THR A 22 2.36 12.54 -2.36
N TRP A 23 2.20 12.00 -3.57
CA TRP A 23 2.26 12.80 -4.80
C TRP A 23 1.01 13.68 -5.01
N ALA A 24 -0.14 13.35 -4.42
CA ALA A 24 -1.37 14.11 -4.54
C ALA A 24 -1.21 15.57 -4.08
N SER A 25 -0.52 15.80 -2.96
CA SER A 25 -0.23 17.15 -2.45
C SER A 25 0.69 17.93 -3.39
N VAL A 26 1.68 17.26 -3.97
CA VAL A 26 2.66 17.84 -4.91
C VAL A 26 1.98 18.22 -6.23
N MET A 27 1.17 17.31 -6.79
CA MET A 27 0.42 17.55 -8.02
C MET A 27 -0.64 18.65 -7.86
N ALA A 28 -1.27 18.74 -6.67
CA ALA A 28 -2.21 19.82 -6.35
C ALA A 28 -1.51 21.19 -6.33
N GLY A 29 -0.31 21.26 -5.75
CA GLY A 29 0.52 22.48 -5.78
C GLY A 29 0.96 22.85 -7.20
N MET A 30 1.41 21.88 -8.00
CA MET A 30 1.80 22.10 -9.41
C MET A 30 0.64 22.58 -10.28
N SER A 31 -0.60 22.23 -9.95
CA SER A 31 -1.79 22.56 -10.73
C SER A 31 -2.40 23.93 -10.37
N HIS A 32 -1.81 24.69 -9.44
CA HIS A 32 -2.37 25.94 -8.89
C HIS A 32 -3.84 25.80 -8.45
N MET A 33 -4.19 24.65 -7.87
CA MET A 33 -5.58 24.35 -7.50
C MET A 33 -6.02 25.17 -6.28
N PRO A 34 -7.24 25.75 -6.26
CA PRO A 34 -7.73 26.48 -5.09
C PRO A 34 -7.72 25.58 -3.84
N PHE A 35 -7.23 26.11 -2.72
CA PHE A 35 -7.05 25.37 -1.46
C PHE A 35 -8.31 24.59 -1.03
N TRP A 36 -9.47 25.25 -1.11
CA TRP A 36 -10.75 24.64 -0.73
C TRP A 36 -11.16 23.48 -1.64
N THR A 37 -10.87 23.56 -2.94
CA THR A 37 -11.14 22.49 -3.89
C THR A 37 -10.26 21.27 -3.57
N PHE A 38 -8.96 21.48 -3.34
CA PHE A 38 -8.06 20.40 -2.93
C PHE A 38 -8.50 19.75 -1.62
N GLN A 39 -8.89 20.56 -0.64
CA GLN A 39 -9.27 20.07 0.68
C GLN A 39 -10.57 19.27 0.66
N LEU A 40 -11.57 19.70 -0.11
CA LEU A 40 -12.83 18.96 -0.31
C LEU A 40 -12.60 17.62 -1.01
N PHE A 41 -11.86 17.59 -2.12
CA PHE A 41 -11.54 16.33 -2.81
C PHE A 41 -10.68 15.41 -1.95
N SER A 42 -9.77 15.97 -1.14
CA SER A 42 -8.99 15.20 -0.18
C SER A 42 -9.84 14.65 0.96
N ALA A 43 -10.81 15.40 1.47
CA ALA A 43 -11.71 14.93 2.51
C ALA A 43 -12.60 13.79 1.98
N VAL A 44 -13.21 13.97 0.80
CA VAL A 44 -14.04 12.96 0.14
C VAL A 44 -13.24 11.68 -0.13
N GLY A 45 -12.05 11.80 -0.71
CA GLY A 45 -11.20 10.64 -0.92
C GLY A 45 -10.79 9.96 0.38
N GLY A 46 -10.54 10.73 1.46
CA GLY A 46 -10.21 10.21 2.78
C GLY A 46 -11.35 9.42 3.40
N VAL A 47 -12.56 9.95 3.33
CA VAL A 47 -13.78 9.27 3.82
C VAL A 47 -14.06 8.01 3.00
N ALA A 48 -13.97 8.08 1.68
CA ALA A 48 -14.15 6.92 0.81
C ALA A 48 -13.13 5.81 1.13
N TRP A 49 -11.86 6.18 1.37
CA TRP A 49 -10.82 5.24 1.76
C TRP A 49 -11.05 4.63 3.15
N ALA A 50 -11.47 5.46 4.12
CA ALA A 50 -11.81 4.98 5.46
C ALA A 50 -12.98 3.99 5.44
N ILE A 51 -14.01 4.26 4.63
CA ILE A 51 -15.13 3.33 4.42
C ILE A 51 -14.60 2.06 3.76
N LEU A 52 -13.82 2.14 2.68
CA LEU A 52 -13.29 0.97 1.99
C LEU A 52 -12.50 0.05 2.93
N ILE A 53 -11.49 0.60 3.61
CA ILE A 53 -10.66 -0.15 4.56
C ILE A 53 -11.47 -0.63 5.76
N GLY A 54 -12.40 0.17 6.27
CA GLY A 54 -13.29 -0.23 7.36
C GLY A 54 -14.18 -1.40 6.96
N THR A 55 -14.74 -1.40 5.75
CA THR A 55 -15.61 -2.48 5.25
C THR A 55 -14.79 -3.74 4.96
N ILE A 56 -13.61 -3.60 4.37
CA ILE A 56 -12.65 -4.70 4.18
C ILE A 56 -12.27 -5.28 5.55
N GLY A 57 -11.85 -4.46 6.50
CA GLY A 57 -11.49 -4.89 7.85
C GLY A 57 -12.66 -5.56 8.59
N TYR A 58 -13.89 -5.07 8.42
CA TYR A 58 -15.08 -5.66 9.02
C TYR A 58 -15.46 -7.02 8.39
N THR A 59 -15.37 -7.14 7.07
CA THR A 59 -15.63 -8.40 6.34
C THR A 59 -14.54 -9.45 6.55
N LEU A 60 -13.28 -9.02 6.69
CA LEU A 60 -12.18 -9.88 7.12
C LEU A 60 -12.33 -10.26 8.60
N GLY A 61 -12.75 -9.32 9.44
CA GLY A 61 -12.98 -9.52 10.88
C GLY A 61 -14.06 -10.58 11.16
N THR A 62 -15.15 -10.55 10.39
CA THR A 62 -16.22 -11.55 10.45
C THR A 62 -15.81 -12.94 9.94
N ASN A 63 -14.75 -13.03 9.13
CA ASN A 63 -14.17 -14.27 8.63
C ASN A 63 -12.77 -14.54 9.22
N TRP A 64 -12.61 -14.32 10.53
CA TRP A 64 -11.33 -14.39 11.23
C TRP A 64 -10.51 -15.65 10.93
N GLY A 65 -11.16 -16.80 10.77
CA GLY A 65 -10.49 -18.07 10.45
C GLY A 65 -9.80 -18.12 9.07
N LEU A 66 -10.27 -17.35 8.08
CA LEU A 66 -9.61 -17.23 6.77
C LEU A 66 -8.40 -16.29 6.85
N VAL A 67 -8.52 -15.22 7.62
CA VAL A 67 -7.47 -14.22 7.82
C VAL A 67 -6.28 -14.82 8.58
N GLU A 68 -6.56 -15.57 9.64
CA GLU A 68 -5.52 -16.24 10.44
C GLU A 68 -4.75 -17.28 9.61
N ARG A 69 -5.44 -18.02 8.74
CA ARG A 69 -4.80 -18.91 7.77
C ARG A 69 -3.92 -18.15 6.78
N LEU A 70 -4.42 -17.07 6.18
CA LEU A 70 -3.68 -16.32 5.16
C LEU A 70 -2.44 -15.62 5.75
N ILE A 71 -2.58 -15.01 6.93
CA ILE A 71 -1.47 -14.42 7.69
C ILE A 71 -0.48 -15.50 8.11
N GLY A 72 -0.96 -16.67 8.54
CA GLY A 72 -0.14 -17.83 8.84
C GLY A 72 0.69 -18.28 7.63
N TYR A 73 0.07 -18.42 6.45
CA TYR A 73 0.78 -18.79 5.22
C TYR A 73 1.80 -17.73 4.78
N LEU A 74 1.47 -16.44 4.87
CA LEU A 74 2.40 -15.36 4.56
C LEU A 74 3.57 -15.30 5.56
N GLY A 75 3.31 -15.53 6.85
CA GLY A 75 4.31 -15.58 7.89
C GLY A 75 5.26 -16.77 7.75
N ILE A 76 4.73 -17.97 7.52
CA ILE A 76 5.52 -19.18 7.27
C ILE A 76 6.32 -19.05 5.96
N GLY A 77 5.70 -18.50 4.91
CA GLY A 77 6.37 -18.22 3.63
C GLY A 77 7.54 -17.25 3.81
N GLY A 78 7.33 -16.14 4.53
CA GLY A 78 8.39 -15.19 4.87
C GLY A 78 9.52 -15.83 5.68
N LEU A 79 9.19 -16.63 6.69
CA LEU A 79 10.17 -17.34 7.50
C LEU A 79 10.99 -18.34 6.67
N ALA A 80 10.35 -19.06 5.75
CA ALA A 80 11.00 -20.01 4.85
C ALA A 80 11.98 -19.31 3.91
N VAL A 81 11.61 -18.15 3.36
CA VAL A 81 12.51 -17.32 2.53
C VAL A 81 13.73 -16.88 3.34
N VAL A 82 13.53 -16.38 4.56
CA VAL A 82 14.64 -15.97 5.45
C VAL A 82 15.56 -17.15 5.75
N ALA A 83 15.00 -18.32 6.09
CA ALA A 83 15.77 -19.52 6.38
C ALA A 83 16.58 -19.98 5.16
N ALA A 84 15.99 -19.94 3.95
CA ALA A 84 16.68 -20.28 2.71
C ALA A 84 17.84 -19.32 2.41
N VAL A 85 17.65 -18.01 2.63
CA VAL A 85 18.70 -17.00 2.48
C VAL A 85 19.85 -17.25 3.46
N ILE A 86 19.54 -17.53 4.73
CA ILE A 86 20.56 -17.85 5.75
C ILE A 86 21.30 -19.14 5.38
N ALA A 87 20.59 -20.20 5.01
CA ALA A 87 21.20 -21.46 4.60
C ALA A 87 22.11 -21.27 3.39
N GLY A 88 21.66 -20.56 2.35
CA GLY A 88 22.46 -20.21 1.19
C GLY A 88 23.73 -19.43 1.57
N ALA A 89 23.60 -18.41 2.41
CA ALA A 89 24.74 -17.63 2.90
C ALA A 89 25.73 -18.49 3.70
N LEU A 90 25.25 -19.39 4.56
CA LEU A 90 26.10 -20.29 5.34
C LEU A 90 26.81 -21.34 4.47
N LEU A 91 26.15 -21.86 3.43
CA LEU A 91 26.75 -22.78 2.48
C LEU A 91 27.87 -22.09 1.69
N ILE A 92 27.63 -20.87 1.20
CA ILE A 92 28.65 -20.06 0.52
C ILE A 92 29.85 -19.80 1.43
N ARG A 93 29.60 -19.46 2.71
CA ARG A 93 30.66 -19.25 3.71
C ARG A 93 31.45 -20.52 4.02
N ARG A 94 30.79 -21.68 4.05
CA ARG A 94 31.45 -22.98 4.26
C ARG A 94 32.30 -23.40 3.06
N SER A 95 31.89 -23.06 1.85
CA SER A 95 32.68 -23.30 0.64
C SER A 95 33.93 -22.42 0.60
N ALA A 96 33.82 -21.16 1.05
CA ALA A 96 34.96 -20.24 1.13
C ALA A 96 35.97 -20.59 2.24
N ALA A 97 35.54 -21.27 3.31
CA ALA A 97 36.41 -21.68 4.41
C ALA A 97 37.09 -23.05 4.20
N ARG A 98 36.74 -23.78 3.14
CA ARG A 98 37.35 -25.08 2.78
C ARG A 98 38.40 -24.98 1.66
N THR A 99 38.61 -23.80 1.09
CA THR A 99 39.70 -23.52 0.14
C THR A 99 40.82 -22.81 0.88
#